data_AF-A0AAU6END8-F1
#
_entry.id   AF-A0AAU6END8-F1
#
_cell.length_a   1.000
_cell.length_b   1.000
_cell.length_c   1.000
_cell.angle_alpha   90.00
_cell.angle_beta   90.00
_cell.angle_gamma   90.00
#
_symmetry.space_group_name_H-M   'P 1'
#
loop_
_entity.id
_entity.type
_entity.pdbx_description
1 polymer ?
#
loop_
_entity_poly.entity_id
_entity_poly.type
_entity_poly.pdbx_seq_one_letter_code
_entity_poly.pdbx_strand_id
1 'polypeptide(L)'
;MDVVREMGLPGLHFHDLRHTGNMLAAESGAGLKDLMARMGHDNVRAAMIYQHAVRGADRTITDAIDRQIIGRDEEDGSAGMLIPVH
;
A
#
# COMPACT_ATOMS: atom_id res chain seq x y z
N MET A 1 -7.18 14.86 34.10
CA MET A 1 -6.30 13.72 33.82
C MET A 1 -5.89 13.81 32.37
N ASP A 2 -4.59 13.99 32.13
CA ASP A 2 -4.03 14.07 30.78
C ASP A 2 -3.82 12.65 30.27
N VAL A 3 -4.78 12.14 29.49
CA VAL A 3 -4.85 10.74 29.03
C VAL A 3 -3.57 10.34 28.26
N VAL A 4 -2.95 11.29 27.56
CA VAL A 4 -1.70 11.09 26.82
C VAL A 4 -0.53 10.81 27.78
N ARG A 5 -0.51 11.51 28.92
CA ARG A 5 0.49 11.34 29.98
C ARG A 5 0.30 10.02 30.73
N GLU A 6 -0.94 9.59 30.95
CA GLU A 6 -1.26 8.29 31.57
C GLU A 6 -0.91 7.10 30.66
N MET A 7 -1.02 7.26 29.34
CA MET A 7 -0.56 6.25 28.37
C MET A 7 0.96 6.23 28.16
N GLY A 8 1.72 7.14 28.79
CA GLY A 8 3.17 7.20 28.64
C GLY A 8 3.64 7.62 27.24
N LEU A 9 2.82 8.38 26.51
CA LEU A 9 3.10 8.87 25.14
C LEU A 9 3.36 10.38 25.13
N PRO A 10 4.41 10.88 25.81
CA PRO A 10 4.68 12.32 25.85
C PRO A 10 4.91 12.87 24.44
N GLY A 11 4.15 13.91 24.08
CA GLY A 11 4.25 14.57 22.77
C GLY A 11 3.27 14.06 21.71
N LEU A 12 2.42 13.07 22.01
CA LEU A 12 1.34 12.69 21.11
C LEU A 12 0.29 13.81 21.05
N HIS A 13 0.08 14.37 19.87
CA HIS A 13 -1.01 15.29 19.61
C HIS A 13 -2.16 14.58 18.90
N PHE A 14 -3.39 15.07 19.10
CA PHE A 14 -4.58 14.50 18.43
C PHE A 14 -4.47 14.51 16.90
N HIS A 15 -3.73 15.47 16.33
CA HIS A 15 -3.49 15.56 14.90
C HIS A 15 -2.69 14.37 14.35
N ASP A 16 -1.79 13.79 15.16
CA ASP A 16 -0.96 12.65 14.78
C ASP A 16 -1.83 11.41 14.57
N LEU A 17 -2.82 11.19 15.45
CA LEU A 17 -3.79 10.10 15.29
C LEU A 17 -4.62 10.24 14.01
N ARG A 18 -5.01 11.48 13.67
CA ARG A 18 -5.71 11.77 12.41
C ARG A 18 -4.81 11.49 11.20
N HIS A 19 -3.52 11.82 11.27
CA HIS A 19 -2.56 11.45 10.22
C HIS A 19 -2.43 9.93 10.07
N THR A 20 -2.22 9.21 11.17
CA THR A 20 -2.13 7.73 11.17
C THR A 20 -3.39 7.09 10.59
N GLY A 21 -4.58 7.56 11.00
CA GLY A 21 -5.86 7.03 10.49
C GLY A 21 -6.12 7.30 9.00
N ASN A 22 -5.49 8.31 8.40
CA ASN A 22 -5.54 8.56 6.96
C ASN A 22 -4.51 7.72 6.20
N MET A 23 -3.33 7.50 6.78
CA MET A 23 -2.31 6.61 6.21
C MET A 23 -2.84 5.17 6.13
N LEU A 24 -3.40 4.63 7.23
CA LEU A 24 -3.97 3.28 7.26
C LEU A 24 -5.14 3.12 6.28
N ALA A 25 -5.97 4.15 6.12
CA ALA A 25 -7.05 4.10 5.14
C ALA A 25 -6.50 4.02 3.71
N ALA A 26 -5.49 4.83 3.39
CA ALA A 26 -4.84 4.76 2.08
C ALA A 26 -4.20 3.37 1.85
N GLU A 27 -3.50 2.82 2.84
CA GLU A 27 -2.88 1.48 2.76
C GLU A 27 -3.92 0.36 2.56
N SER A 28 -5.11 0.51 3.15
CA SER A 28 -6.22 -0.42 2.91
C SER A 28 -6.87 -0.29 1.53
N GLY A 29 -6.38 0.59 0.66
CA GLY A 29 -6.87 0.80 -0.69
C GLY A 29 -7.98 1.85 -0.83
N ALA A 30 -8.22 2.68 0.19
CA ALA A 30 -9.19 3.77 0.07
C ALA A 30 -8.76 4.73 -1.06
N GLY A 31 -9.71 5.09 -1.94
CA GLY A 31 -9.45 5.97 -3.07
C GLY A 31 -9.37 7.45 -2.65
N LEU A 32 -9.02 8.31 -3.61
CA LEU A 32 -8.95 9.77 -3.39
C LEU A 32 -10.24 10.34 -2.79
N LYS A 33 -11.39 9.91 -3.33
CA LYS A 33 -12.72 10.37 -2.89
C LYS A 33 -13.01 9.97 -1.44
N ASP A 34 -12.66 8.74 -1.06
CA ASP A 34 -12.90 8.22 0.29
C ASP A 34 -12.02 8.92 1.32
N LEU A 35 -10.75 9.19 0.96
CA LEU A 35 -9.84 9.97 1.79
C LEU A 35 -10.33 11.41 1.95
N MET A 36 -10.80 12.04 0.88
CA MET A 36 -11.39 13.38 0.97
C MET A 36 -12.61 13.41 1.89
N ALA A 37 -13.50 12.42 1.81
CA ALA A 37 -14.65 12.31 2.71
C ALA A 37 -14.23 12.17 4.18
N ARG A 38 -13.26 11.29 4.48
CA ARG A 38 -12.69 11.12 5.83
C ARG A 38 -12.03 12.40 6.36
N MET A 39 -11.45 13.20 5.47
CA MET A 39 -10.78 14.43 5.85
C MET A 39 -11.72 15.65 5.94
N GLY A 40 -12.98 15.53 5.52
CA GLY A 40 -13.94 16.64 5.56
C GLY A 40 -13.99 17.49 4.29
N HIS A 41 -13.66 16.94 3.14
CA HIS A 41 -13.78 17.53 1.78
C HIS A 41 -12.91 18.75 1.42
N ASP A 42 -12.14 19.31 2.34
CA ASP A 42 -11.53 20.64 2.12
C ASP A 42 -10.13 20.62 1.49
N ASN A 43 -9.52 19.45 1.25
CA ASN A 43 -8.12 19.41 0.86
C ASN A 43 -7.73 18.19 -0.01
N VAL A 44 -7.82 18.36 -1.33
CA VAL A 44 -7.33 17.39 -2.32
C VAL A 44 -5.82 17.16 -2.19
N ARG A 45 -5.05 18.23 -1.94
CA ARG A 45 -3.58 18.14 -1.82
C ARG A 45 -3.18 17.23 -0.66
N ALA A 46 -3.85 17.33 0.48
CA ALA A 46 -3.63 16.44 1.62
C ALA A 46 -3.95 14.98 1.28
N ALA A 47 -5.04 14.72 0.57
CA ALA A 47 -5.40 13.36 0.16
C ALA A 47 -4.35 12.71 -0.75
N MET A 48 -3.80 13.51 -1.67
CA MET A 48 -2.77 13.06 -2.60
C MET A 48 -1.45 12.70 -1.91
N ILE A 49 -1.11 13.33 -0.78
CA ILE A 49 0.09 12.99 0.00
C ILE A 49 0.02 11.53 0.47
N TYR A 50 -1.12 11.09 1.03
CA TYR A 50 -1.28 9.71 1.49
C TYR A 50 -1.37 8.71 0.34
N GLN A 51 -2.09 9.06 -0.72
CA GLN A 51 -2.13 8.24 -1.95
C GLN A 51 -0.73 7.99 -2.51
N HIS A 52 0.12 9.03 -2.54
CA HIS A 52 1.47 8.90 -3.03
C HIS A 52 2.35 8.04 -2.11
N ALA A 53 2.20 8.18 -0.79
CA ALA A 53 2.93 7.36 0.18
C ALA A 53 2.68 5.86 -0.03
N VAL A 54 1.44 5.46 -0.31
CA VAL A 54 1.08 4.05 -0.58
C VAL A 54 1.55 3.58 -1.95
N ARG A 55 1.53 4.44 -2.98
CA ARG A 55 2.16 4.13 -4.28
C ARG A 55 3.67 3.91 -4.16
N GLY A 56 4.33 4.48 -3.15
CA GLY A 56 5.70 4.12 -2.81
C GLY A 56 5.84 2.67 -2.34
N ALA A 57 4.83 2.16 -1.63
CA ALA A 57 4.73 0.77 -1.18
C ALA A 57 4.29 -0.20 -2.29
N ASP A 58 3.59 0.27 -3.33
CA ASP A 58 3.22 -0.52 -4.54
C ASP A 58 4.42 -1.17 -5.21
N ARG A 59 5.64 -0.64 -5.03
CA ARG A 59 6.86 -1.30 -5.52
C ARG A 59 6.98 -2.72 -4.98
N THR A 60 6.55 -2.97 -3.75
CA THR A 60 6.49 -4.33 -3.17
C THR A 60 5.50 -5.23 -3.93
N ILE A 61 4.38 -4.66 -4.41
CA ILE A 61 3.38 -5.37 -5.20
C ILE A 61 3.92 -5.60 -6.61
N THR A 62 4.56 -4.61 -7.24
CA THR A 62 5.24 -4.76 -8.52
C THR A 62 6.32 -5.83 -8.43
N ASP A 63 7.16 -5.83 -7.40
CA ASP A 63 8.20 -6.84 -7.16
C ASP A 63 7.60 -8.24 -6.89
N ALA A 64 6.38 -8.32 -6.34
CA ALA A 64 5.66 -9.58 -6.18
C ALA A 64 5.09 -10.09 -7.51
N ILE A 65 4.55 -9.19 -8.35
CA ILE A 65 4.08 -9.51 -9.70
C ILE A 65 5.25 -9.94 -10.58
N ASP A 66 6.36 -9.22 -10.55
CA ASP A 66 7.56 -9.50 -11.34
C ASP A 66 8.13 -10.89 -11.01
N ARG A 67 8.20 -11.25 -9.71
CA ARG A 67 8.57 -12.60 -9.28
C ARG A 67 7.63 -13.70 -9.80
N GLN A 68 6.31 -13.44 -9.86
CA GLN A 68 5.37 -14.42 -10.41
C GLN A 68 5.47 -14.56 -11.92
N ILE A 69 5.84 -13.50 -12.64
CA ILE A 69 6.05 -13.53 -14.08
C ILE A 69 7.35 -14.29 -14.40
N ILE A 70 8.45 -13.97 -13.74
CA ILE A 70 9.76 -14.60 -13.96
C ILE A 70 9.75 -16.09 -13.60
N GLY A 71 9.11 -16.48 -12.48
CA GLY A 71 9.03 -17.89 -12.07
C GLY A 71 8.21 -18.76 -13.02
N ARG A 72 7.39 -18.16 -13.89
CA ARG A 72 6.56 -18.88 -14.86
C ARG A 72 7.32 -19.23 -16.15
N ASP A 73 8.39 -18.49 -16.45
CA ASP A 73 9.26 -18.76 -17.61
C ASP A 73 10.22 -19.95 -17.36
N GLU A 74 10.50 -20.31 -16.10
CA GLU A 74 11.38 -21.45 -15.78
C GLU A 74 10.67 -22.82 -15.82
N GLU A 75 9.36 -22.88 -15.58
CA GLU A 75 8.58 -24.13 -15.62
C GLU A 75 8.23 -24.61 -17.05
N ASP A 76 8.21 -23.71 -18.04
CA ASP A 76 7.89 -24.03 -19.45
C ASP A 76 9.12 -24.50 -20.27
N GLY A 77 10.30 -24.62 -19.62
CA GLY A 77 11.57 -24.98 -20.25
C GLY A 77 11.89 -26.49 -20.34
N SER A 78 11.02 -27.39 -19.86
CA SER A 78 11.31 -28.84 -19.89
C SER A 78 10.99 -29.49 -21.25
N ALA A 79 11.99 -29.41 -22.13
CA ALA A 79 12.35 -30.38 -23.16
C ALA A 79 11.23 -30.89 -24.10
N GLY A 80 11.12 -30.23 -25.26
CA GLY A 80 10.57 -30.84 -26.47
C GLY A 80 11.37 -32.09 -26.88
N MET A 81 10.89 -33.27 -26.48
CA MET A 81 11.39 -34.54 -26.99
C MET A 81 10.77 -34.77 -28.38
N LEU A 82 11.55 -34.46 -29.43
CA LEU A 82 11.23 -34.74 -30.82
C LEU A 82 11.10 -36.26 -31.01
N ILE A 83 9.89 -36.75 -31.28
CA ILE A 83 9.67 -38.16 -31.66
C ILE A 83 9.83 -38.27 -33.19
N PRO A 84 10.77 -39.09 -33.70
CA PRO A 84 10.86 -39.35 -35.13
C PRO A 84 9.76 -40.32 -35.55
N VAL A 85 9.01 -39.95 -36.59
CA VAL A 85 8.04 -40.84 -37.25
C VAL A 85 8.81 -41.67 -38.27
N HIS A 86 8.76 -42.99 -38.13
CA HIS A 86 9.23 -43.94 -39.14
C HIS A 86 8.03 -44.64 -39.78
#